data_AF-A0A971EKK0-F1
#
_entry.id   AF-A0A971EKK0-F1
#
_cell.length_a   1.000
_cell.length_b   1.000
_cell.length_c   1.000
_cell.angle_alpha   90.00
_cell.angle_beta   90.00
_cell.angle_gamma   90.00
#
_symmetry.space_group_name_H-M   'P 1'
#
loop_
_entity.id
_entity.type
_entity.pdbx_description
1 polymer ?
#
loop_
_entity_poly.entity_id
_entity_poly.type
_entity_poly.pdbx_seq_one_letter_code
_entity_poly.pdbx_strand_id
1 'polypeptide(L)'
;MIISANQVQNVLKIYGKQVKSDNIQPRQDVMAPFNKSDEVAISGESKIKQKAVQVAKEAPEVREDKVKLLKEAITTGTYSVSDAQVAEQLIYRLLVDKLV
;
A
#
# COMPACT_ATOMS: atom_id res chain seq x y z
N MET A 1 21.92 -20.17 22.26
CA MET A 1 20.48 -19.85 22.30
C MET A 1 19.74 -21.07 21.75
N ILE A 2 19.03 -21.82 22.58
CA ILE A 2 18.36 -23.07 22.15
C ILE A 2 16.86 -22.80 22.28
N ILE A 3 16.20 -22.59 21.14
CA ILE A 3 14.74 -22.51 21.09
C ILE A 3 14.22 -23.93 21.30
N SER A 4 13.41 -24.13 22.34
CA SER A 4 12.90 -25.46 22.71
C SER A 4 11.74 -25.87 21.79
N ALA A 5 11.65 -27.15 21.47
CA ALA A 5 10.57 -27.70 20.63
C ALA A 5 9.17 -27.37 21.20
N ASN A 6 9.05 -27.26 22.52
CA ASN A 6 7.80 -26.89 23.20
C ASN A 6 7.37 -25.44 22.92
N GLN A 7 8.32 -24.51 22.76
CA GLN A 7 8.01 -23.13 22.38
C GLN A 7 7.44 -23.07 20.96
N VAL A 8 8.00 -23.85 20.04
CA VAL A 8 7.53 -23.94 18.65
C VAL A 8 6.15 -24.59 18.57
N GLN A 9 5.89 -25.64 19.36
CA GLN A 9 4.59 -26.30 19.42
C GLN A 9 3.47 -25.37 19.94
N ASN A 10 3.77 -24.54 20.93
CA ASN A 10 2.81 -23.56 21.45
C ASN A 10 2.45 -22.50 20.39
N VAL A 11 3.43 -22.03 19.62
CA VAL A 11 3.22 -21.10 18.49
C VAL A 11 2.40 -21.76 17.37
N LEU A 12 2.62 -23.03 17.07
CA LEU A 12 1.80 -23.76 16.09
C LEU A 12 0.37 -23.99 16.59
N LYS A 13 0.18 -24.23 17.90
CA LYS A 13 -1.14 -24.45 18.49
C LYS A 13 -2.01 -23.20 18.49
N ILE A 14 -1.43 -22.01 18.73
CA ILE A 14 -2.18 -20.74 18.67
C ILE A 14 -2.64 -20.42 17.24
N TYR A 15 -1.80 -20.68 16.23
CA TYR A 15 -2.15 -20.44 14.83
C TYR A 15 -3.09 -21.52 14.27
N GLY A 16 -2.92 -22.78 14.67
CA GLY A 16 -3.74 -23.91 14.23
C GLY A 16 -5.15 -23.95 14.84
N LYS A 17 -5.39 -23.29 15.98
CA LYS A 17 -6.70 -23.30 16.66
C LYS A 17 -7.76 -22.45 15.95
N GLN A 18 -7.39 -21.64 14.97
CA GLN A 18 -8.30 -20.72 14.27
C GLN A 18 -9.10 -21.39 13.13
N VAL A 19 -8.91 -22.70 12.86
CA VAL A 19 -9.57 -23.43 11.75
C VAL A 19 -10.74 -24.32 12.19
N LYS A 20 -11.08 -24.43 13.48
CA LYS A 20 -12.26 -25.21 13.92
C LYS A 20 -13.09 -24.43 14.93
N SER A 21 -14.05 -23.67 14.41
CA SER A 21 -15.23 -23.23 15.16
C SER A 21 -16.24 -24.37 15.14
N ASP A 22 -16.52 -24.96 16.30
CA ASP A 22 -17.88 -25.40 16.57
C ASP A 22 -18.15 -25.40 18.09
N ASN A 23 -19.11 -24.56 18.46
CA ASN A 23 -19.95 -24.56 19.68
C ASN A 23 -19.31 -24.80 21.06
N ILE A 24 -19.40 -23.79 21.95
CA ILE A 24 -19.84 -23.85 23.38
C ILE A 24 -19.59 -22.47 24.05
N GLN A 25 -20.67 -21.80 24.50
CA GLN A 25 -20.67 -20.83 25.62
C GLN A 25 -20.84 -21.64 26.93
N PRO A 26 -20.44 -21.21 28.16
CA PRO A 26 -20.40 -19.82 28.66
C PRO A 26 -19.27 -19.49 29.70
N ARG A 27 -19.00 -18.19 29.94
CA ARG A 27 -19.07 -17.56 31.29
C ARG A 27 -18.65 -16.10 31.26
N GLN A 28 -19.44 -15.30 31.95
CA GLN A 28 -19.30 -13.88 32.15
C GLN A 28 -18.41 -13.66 33.38
N ASP A 29 -17.09 -13.55 33.17
CA ASP A 29 -16.17 -13.06 34.20
C ASP A 29 -15.87 -11.60 33.90
N VAL A 30 -16.45 -10.72 34.72
CA VAL A 30 -16.13 -9.30 34.79
C VAL A 30 -14.73 -9.19 35.40
N MET A 31 -13.71 -9.20 34.56
CA MET A 31 -12.36 -8.77 34.94
C MET A 31 -11.82 -7.86 33.85
N ALA A 32 -11.76 -6.56 34.15
CA ALA A 32 -10.89 -5.64 33.46
C ALA A 32 -10.53 -4.49 34.41
N PRO A 33 -9.42 -3.77 34.19
CA PRO A 33 -8.39 -3.99 33.16
C PRO A 33 -6.96 -3.97 33.75
N PHE A 34 -5.97 -4.55 33.06
CA PHE A 34 -4.61 -3.97 32.85
C PHE A 34 -3.65 -5.05 32.36
N ASN A 35 -3.72 -5.35 31.06
CA ASN A 35 -2.54 -5.65 30.27
C ASN A 35 -2.57 -4.65 29.13
N LYS A 36 -1.91 -3.49 29.29
CA LYS A 36 -1.63 -2.64 28.14
C LYS A 36 -0.53 -3.34 27.34
N SER A 37 -0.94 -4.25 26.47
CA SER A 37 -0.10 -4.70 25.36
C SER A 37 0.24 -3.48 24.51
N ASP A 38 1.46 -3.40 23.99
CA ASP A 38 1.82 -2.37 23.02
C ASP A 38 0.83 -2.42 21.85
N GLU A 39 0.09 -1.33 21.67
CA GLU A 39 -0.91 -1.21 20.61
C GLU A 39 -0.26 -0.54 19.39
N VAL A 40 -0.13 -1.29 18.30
CA VAL A 40 0.31 -0.74 17.02
C VAL A 40 -0.91 -0.29 16.23
N ALA A 41 -1.13 1.03 16.16
CA ALA A 41 -2.18 1.63 15.35
C ALA A 41 -1.61 2.21 14.06
N ILE A 42 -2.16 1.84 12.91
CA ILE A 42 -1.84 2.49 11.63
C ILE A 42 -2.48 3.88 11.60
N SER A 43 -1.67 4.92 11.36
CA SER A 43 -2.17 6.29 11.26
C SER A 43 -3.21 6.44 10.15
N GLY A 44 -4.14 7.38 10.31
CA GLY A 44 -5.16 7.65 9.29
C GLY A 44 -4.56 7.95 7.92
N GLU A 45 -3.48 8.74 7.89
CA GLU A 45 -2.74 9.07 6.67
C GLU A 45 -2.13 7.83 6.00
N SER A 46 -1.57 6.91 6.79
CA SER A 46 -0.99 5.66 6.26
C SER A 46 -2.05 4.78 5.59
N LYS A 47 -3.28 4.74 6.13
CA LYS A 47 -4.40 4.00 5.52
C LYS A 47 -4.79 4.60 4.17
N ILE A 48 -4.83 5.93 4.06
CA ILE A 48 -5.11 6.64 2.81
C ILE A 48 -4.02 6.32 1.78
N LYS A 49 -2.75 6.44 2.18
CA LYS A 49 -1.61 6.12 1.31
C LYS A 49 -1.63 4.67 0.86
N GLN A 50 -1.93 3.72 1.74
CA GLN A 50 -2.02 2.30 1.40
C GLN A 50 -3.08 2.05 0.34
N LYS A 51 -4.27 2.64 0.51
CA LYS A 51 -5.35 2.53 -0.47
C LYS A 51 -4.97 3.18 -1.81
N ALA A 52 -4.33 4.35 -1.79
CA ALA A 52 -3.86 5.02 -3.00
C ALA A 52 -2.83 4.19 -3.76
N VAL A 53 -1.86 3.59 -3.05
CA VAL A 53 -0.86 2.69 -3.66
C VAL A 53 -1.51 1.44 -4.24
N GLN A 54 -2.52 0.87 -3.57
CA GLN A 54 -3.25 -0.29 -4.09
C GLN A 54 -3.94 0.05 -5.41
N VAL A 55 -4.71 1.14 -5.45
CA VAL A 55 -5.40 1.59 -6.67
C VAL A 55 -4.39 1.92 -7.78
N ALA A 56 -3.27 2.57 -7.44
CA ALA A 56 -2.23 2.89 -8.42
C ALA A 56 -1.58 1.64 -9.04
N LYS A 57 -1.49 0.52 -8.31
CA LYS A 57 -0.98 -0.76 -8.83
C LYS A 57 -1.98 -1.47 -9.73
N GLU A 58 -3.27 -1.30 -9.47
CA GLU A 58 -4.36 -1.87 -10.28
C GLU A 58 -4.65 -1.03 -11.53
N ALA A 59 -4.14 0.20 -11.58
CA ALA A 59 -4.28 1.07 -12.73
C ALA A 59 -3.59 0.48 -13.97
N PRO A 60 -4.15 0.70 -15.18
CA PRO A 60 -3.54 0.22 -16.41
C PRO A 60 -2.16 0.86 -16.61
N GLU A 61 -1.24 0.07 -17.15
CA GLU A 61 0.13 0.52 -17.48
C GLU A 61 0.11 1.71 -18.45
N VAL A 62 -0.81 1.66 -19.42
CA VAL A 62 -1.03 2.74 -20.39
C VAL A 62 -2.37 3.42 -20.12
N ARG A 63 -2.33 4.75 -20.03
CA ARG A 63 -3.52 5.61 -19.98
C ARG A 63 -3.98 5.94 -21.39
N GLU A 64 -4.71 5.01 -22.00
CA GLU A 64 -5.16 5.08 -23.39
C GLU A 64 -5.97 6.35 -23.71
N ASP A 65 -6.76 6.83 -22.75
CA ASP A 65 -7.52 8.08 -22.83
C ASP A 65 -6.60 9.29 -23.10
N LYS A 66 -5.49 9.39 -22.35
CA LYS A 66 -4.52 10.47 -22.52
C LYS A 66 -3.72 10.35 -23.80
N VAL A 67 -3.34 9.12 -24.16
CA VAL A 67 -2.60 8.85 -25.39
C VAL A 67 -3.44 9.24 -26.60
N LYS A 68 -4.71 8.87 -26.61
CA LYS A 68 -5.65 9.22 -27.69
C LYS A 68 -5.81 10.73 -27.82
N LEU A 69 -6.04 11.44 -26.72
CA LEU A 69 -6.17 12.91 -26.72
C LEU A 69 -4.92 13.58 -27.29
N LEU A 70 -3.73 13.15 -26.85
CA LEU A 70 -2.47 13.69 -27.37
C LEU A 70 -2.27 13.39 -28.86
N LYS A 71 -2.57 12.16 -29.30
CA LYS A 71 -2.51 11.79 -30.73
C LYS A 71 -3.43 12.68 -31.56
N GLU A 72 -4.65 12.91 -31.12
CA GLU A 72 -5.61 13.79 -31.79
C GLU A 72 -5.13 15.25 -31.83
N ALA A 73 -4.57 15.76 -30.73
CA ALA A 73 -4.02 17.11 -30.70
C ALA A 73 -2.85 17.28 -31.68
N ILE A 74 -1.99 16.27 -31.80
CA ILE A 74 -0.85 16.27 -32.71
C ILE A 74 -1.33 16.18 -34.17
N THR A 75 -2.28 15.28 -34.49
CA THR A 75 -2.78 15.12 -35.87
C THR A 75 -3.56 16.34 -36.36
N THR A 76 -4.27 17.02 -35.45
CA THR A 76 -5.02 18.26 -35.76
C THR A 76 -4.12 19.51 -35.74
N GLY A 77 -2.83 19.38 -35.39
CA GLY A 77 -1.91 20.52 -35.29
C GLY A 77 -2.21 21.48 -34.13
N THR A 78 -3.04 21.07 -33.18
CA THR A 78 -3.43 21.87 -31.99
C THR A 78 -2.51 21.62 -30.80
N TYR A 79 -1.62 20.63 -30.90
CA TYR A 79 -0.57 20.40 -29.91
C TYR A 79 0.51 21.49 -30.02
N SER A 80 0.55 22.38 -29.03
CA SER A 80 1.51 23.47 -28.95
C SER A 80 2.32 23.37 -27.65
N VAL A 81 3.64 23.38 -27.79
CA VAL A 81 4.61 23.35 -26.69
C VAL A 81 5.61 24.47 -26.94
N SER A 82 5.90 25.27 -25.92
CA SER A 82 6.89 26.34 -26.02
C SER A 82 8.30 25.84 -25.78
N ASP A 83 9.29 26.55 -26.34
CA ASP A 83 10.71 26.23 -26.13
C ASP A 83 11.09 26.23 -24.63
N ALA A 84 10.46 27.10 -23.84
CA ALA A 84 10.65 27.15 -22.40
C ALA A 84 10.17 25.86 -21.71
N GLN A 85 9.03 25.31 -22.12
CA GLN A 85 8.52 24.05 -21.59
C GLN A 85 9.43 22.88 -21.95
N VAL A 86 10.01 22.88 -23.17
CA VAL A 86 10.98 21.87 -23.56
C VAL A 86 12.25 21.97 -22.72
N ALA A 87 12.81 23.17 -22.56
CA ALA A 87 14.01 23.41 -21.76
C ALA A 87 13.81 23.02 -20.28
N GLU A 88 12.64 23.32 -19.70
CA GLU A 88 12.27 22.91 -18.35
C GLU A 88 12.32 21.39 -18.19
N GLN A 89 11.72 20.64 -19.13
CA GLN A 89 11.72 19.17 -19.07
C GLN A 89 13.13 18.57 -19.23
N LEU A 90 13.99 19.19 -20.05
CA LEU A 90 15.39 18.79 -20.18
C LEU A 90 16.14 18.95 -18.86
N ILE A 91 16.01 20.11 -18.21
CA ILE A 91 16.66 20.39 -16.92
C ILE A 91 16.09 19.47 -15.84
N TYR A 92 14.76 19.33 -15.77
CA TYR A 92 14.09 18.45 -14.83
C TYR A 92 14.63 17.01 -14.93
N ARG A 93 14.76 16.49 -16.16
CA ARG A 93 15.29 15.14 -16.38
C ARG A 93 16.72 15.00 -15.85
N LEU A 94 17.59 15.98 -16.13
CA LEU A 94 18.96 16.01 -15.63
C LEU A 94 19.06 16.05 -14.10
N LEU A 95 18.11 16.72 -13.43
CA LEU A 95 18.06 16.77 -11.96
C LEU A 95 17.63 15.43 -11.37
N VAL A 96 16.59 14.81 -11.92
CA VAL A 96 16.12 13.49 -11.46
C VAL A 96 17.22 12.44 -11.57
N ASP A 97 17.94 12.40 -12.70
CA ASP A 97 19.02 11.44 -12.93
C ASP A 97 20.23 11.64 -12.00
N LYS A 98 20.40 12.82 -11.38
CA LYS A 98 21.47 13.09 -10.40
C LYS A 98 21.08 12.83 -8.95
N LEU A 99 19.79 12.88 -8.64
CA LEU A 99 19.27 12.79 -7.28
C LEU A 99 18.87 11.37 -6.88
N VAL A 100 18.72 10.47 -7.86
CA VAL A 100 18.48 9.03 -7.69
C VAL A 100 19.81 8.29 -7.76
#